data_AF-A0A7V9BG17-F1
#
_entry.id   AF-A0A7V9BG17-F1
#
_cell.length_a   1.000
_cell.length_b   1.000
_cell.length_c   1.000
_cell.angle_alpha   90.00
_cell.angle_beta   90.00
_cell.angle_gamma   90.00
#
_symmetry.space_group_name_H-M   'P 1'
#
loop_
_entity.id
_entity.type
_entity.pdbx_description
1 polymer ?
#
loop_
_entity_poly.entity_id
_entity_poly.type
_entity_poly.pdbx_seq_one_letter_code
_entity_poly.pdbx_strand_id
1 'polypeptide(L)' 'TNGKAEALIKTLLREWAYRFAYPSSAHRAHALPGYLRWYNRRRPHSSLGGRPPSSRVSHVCGHYS' A
#
# COMPACT_ATOMS: atom_id res chain seq x y z
N THR A 1 15.89 5.99 4.69
CA THR A 1 14.94 6.30 5.79
C THR A 1 13.92 5.18 5.92
N ASN A 2 13.94 4.48 7.06
CA ASN A 2 13.04 3.33 7.32
C ASN A 2 11.57 3.76 7.50
N GLY A 3 11.33 5.04 7.85
CA GLY A 3 10.00 5.57 8.15
C GLY A 3 8.93 5.41 7.07
N LYS A 4 9.30 5.34 5.79
CA LYS A 4 8.32 5.04 4.72
C LYS A 4 7.87 3.58 4.74
N ALA A 5 8.81 2.66 4.99
CA ALA A 5 8.49 1.24 5.13
C ALA A 5 7.66 1.00 6.40
N GLU A 6 8.03 1.62 7.51
CA GLU A 6 7.28 1.55 8.77
C GLU A 6 5.84 2.08 8.63
N ALA A 7 5.64 3.20 7.91
CA ALA A 7 4.32 3.73 7.63
C ALA A 7 3.47 2.79 6.76
N LEU A 8 4.08 2.14 5.76
CA LEU A 8 3.42 1.15 4.93
C LEU A 8 2.99 -0.08 5.76
N ILE A 9 3.90 -0.61 6.59
CA ILE A 9 3.63 -1.78 7.45
C ILE A 9 2.50 -1.46 8.44
N LYS A 10 2.54 -0.31 9.11
CA LYS A 10 1.45 0.14 10.01
C LYS A 10 0.10 0.21 9.29
N THR A 11 0.10 0.71 8.05
CA THR A 11 -1.12 0.81 7.25
C THR A 11 -1.64 -0.58 6.84
N LEU A 12 -0.74 -1.48 6.42
CA LEU A 12 -1.08 -2.87 6.11
C LEU A 12 -1.69 -3.60 7.30
N LEU A 13 -1.13 -3.42 8.50
CA LEU A 13 -1.68 -4.05 9.70
C LEU A 13 -3.10 -3.56 9.99
N ARG A 14 -3.32 -2.24 10.00
CA ARG A 14 -4.63 -1.65 10.34
C ARG A 14 -5.72 -1.94 9.30
N GLU A 15 -5.40 -1.73 8.03
CA GLU A 15 -6.41 -1.68 6.96
C GLU A 15 -6.60 -3.02 6.26
N TRP A 16 -5.66 -3.95 6.42
CA TRP A 16 -5.71 -5.25 5.79
C TRP A 16 -5.67 -6.38 6.82
N ALA A 17 -4.61 -6.50 7.62
CA ALA A 17 -4.45 -7.66 8.50
C ALA A 17 -5.52 -7.74 9.60
N TYR A 18 -5.90 -6.60 10.18
CA TYR A 18 -6.89 -6.50 11.27
C TYR A 18 -8.26 -6.02 10.82
N ARG A 19 -8.41 -5.57 9.57
CA ARG A 19 -9.71 -5.12 9.04
C ARG A 19 -10.66 -6.28 8.72
N PHE A 20 -10.10 -7.43 8.37
CA PHE A 20 -10.87 -8.62 7.98
C PHE A 20 -10.50 -9.81 8.86
N ALA A 21 -11.51 -10.59 9.25
CA ALA A 21 -11.32 -11.86 9.96
C ALA A 21 -10.94 -12.95 8.95
N TYR A 22 -9.63 -13.12 8.71
CA TYR A 22 -9.14 -14.20 7.86
C TYR A 22 -9.16 -15.54 8.62
N PRO A 23 -9.65 -16.63 8.00
CA PRO A 23 -9.72 -17.93 8.66
C PRO A 23 -8.34 -18.58 8.88
N SER A 24 -7.32 -18.18 8.10
CA SER A 24 -5.95 -18.66 8.27
C SER A 24 -4.93 -17.65 7.76
N SER A 25 -3.68 -17.81 8.20
CA SER A 25 -2.55 -17.00 7.70
C SER A 25 -2.35 -17.18 6.19
N ALA A 26 -2.54 -18.39 5.66
CA ALA A 26 -2.45 -18.67 4.23
C ALA A 26 -3.51 -17.93 3.43
N HIS A 27 -4.76 -17.91 3.92
CA HIS A 27 -5.85 -17.15 3.28
C HIS A 27 -5.56 -15.65 3.29
N ARG A 28 -5.04 -15.14 4.41
CA ARG A 28 -4.56 -13.77 4.52
C ARG A 28 -3.51 -13.50 3.43
N ALA A 29 -2.43 -14.27 3.38
CA ALA A 29 -1.36 -14.10 2.39
C ALA A 29 -1.86 -14.13 0.94
N HIS A 30 -2.82 -14.98 0.62
CA HIS A 30 -3.44 -15.05 -0.71
C HIS A 30 -4.23 -13.79 -1.09
N ALA A 31 -4.84 -13.10 -0.11
CA ALA A 31 -5.58 -11.86 -0.33
C ALA A 31 -4.66 -10.62 -0.43
N LEU A 32 -3.42 -10.72 0.03
CA LEU A 32 -2.45 -9.61 0.05
C LEU A 32 -2.23 -8.95 -1.32
N PRO A 33 -2.00 -9.69 -2.43
CA PRO A 33 -1.72 -9.07 -3.73
C PRO A 33 -2.90 -8.23 -4.24
N GLY A 34 -4.13 -8.68 -3.96
CA GLY A 34 -5.35 -7.94 -4.29
C GLY A 34 -5.43 -6.62 -3.51
N TYR A 35 -5.18 -6.68 -2.20
CA TYR A 35 -5.13 -5.48 -1.35
C TYR A 35 -4.02 -4.51 -1.81
N LEU A 36 -2.82 -4.99 -2.10
CA LEU A 36 -1.70 -4.14 -2.58
C LEU A 36 -2.05 -3.43 -3.89
N ARG A 37 -2.72 -4.12 -4.82
CA ARG A 37 -3.18 -3.50 -6.07
C ARG A 37 -4.18 -2.38 -5.81
N TRP A 38 -5.13 -2.60 -4.90
CA TRP A 38 -6.07 -1.56 -4.48
C TRP A 38 -5.34 -0.41 -3.77
N TYR A 39 -4.44 -0.70 -2.83
CA TYR A 39 -3.66 0.27 -2.08
C TYR A 39 -2.90 1.21 -3.03
N ASN A 40 -2.18 0.65 -4.00
CA ASN A 40 -1.36 1.42 -4.94
C ASN A 40 -2.18 2.21 -5.97
N ARG A 41 -3.34 1.70 -6.40
CA ARG A 41 -4.09 2.26 -7.54
C ARG A 41 -5.35 3.03 -7.18
N ARG A 42 -5.95 2.78 -6.02
CA ARG A 42 -7.32 3.24 -5.70
C ARG A 42 -7.47 3.81 -4.30
N ARG A 43 -6.57 3.50 -3.36
CA ARG A 43 -6.73 4.00 -1.99
C ARG A 43 -6.73 5.53 -1.99
N PRO A 44 -7.76 6.19 -1.46
CA PRO A 44 -7.77 7.63 -1.33
C PRO A 44 -6.78 8.03 -0.25
N HIS A 45 -5.81 8.88 -0.59
CA HIS A 45 -4.91 9.48 0.39
C HIS A 45 -5.27 10.95 0.57
N SER A 46 -5.70 11.32 1.78
CA SER A 46 -6.06 12.71 2.09
C SER A 46 -4.88 13.67 1.94
N SER A 47 -3.65 13.23 2.24
CA SER A 47 -2.43 14.04 2.00
C SER A 47 -2.04 14.17 0.51
N LEU A 48 -2.75 13.48 -0.38
CA LEU A 48 -2.60 13.53 -1.84
C LEU A 48 -3.77 14.22 -2.55
N GLY A 49 -4.68 14.87 -1.80
CA GLY A 49 -5.92 15.38 -2.37
C GLY A 49 -6.83 14.28 -2.93
N GLY A 50 -6.82 13.09 -2.32
CA GLY A 50 -7.65 11.95 -2.74
C GLY A 50 -7.04 11.07 -3.84
N ARG A 51 -5.84 11.39 -4.33
CA ARG A 51 -5.16 10.61 -5.38
C ARG A 51 -4.47 9.36 -4.81
N PRO A 52 -4.32 8.28 -5.60
CA PRO A 52 -3.64 7.06 -5.17
C PRO A 52 -2.11 7.24 -5.10
N PRO A 53 -1.39 6.40 -4.35
CA PRO A 53 0.07 6.46 -4.21
C PRO A 53 0.82 6.39 -5.54
N SER A 54 0.31 5.62 -6.50
CA SER A 54 0.89 5.51 -7.85
C SER A 54 0.98 6.85 -8.59
N SER A 55 0.11 7.81 -8.28
CA SER A 55 0.18 9.17 -8.85
C SER A 55 1.41 9.96 -8.40
N ARG A 56 2.15 9.51 -7.38
CA ARG A 56 3.42 10.10 -6.95
C ARG A 56 4.65 9.37 -7.48
N VAL A 57 4.48 8.21 -8.13
CA VAL A 57 5.57 7.55 -8.85
C VAL A 57 5.65 8.22 -10.22
N SER A 58 6.22 9.43 -10.25
CA SER A 58 6.73 10.00 -11.49
C SER A 58 7.72 8.98 -12.06
N HIS A 59 7.62 8.65 -13.35
CA HIS A 59 8.63 7.87 -14.03
C HIS A 59 10.01 8.41 -13.64
N VAL A 60 10.75 7.64 -12.85
CA VAL A 60 12.19 7.83 -12.71
C VAL A 60 12.77 7.37 -14.04
N CYS A 61 12.62 8.22 -15.06
CA CYS A 61 13.56 8.25 -16.15
C CYS A 61 14.84 8.81 -15.53
N GLY A 62 15.88 7.97 -15.50
CA GLY A 62 17.11 8.26 -14.80
C GLY A 62 17.73 9.57 -15.23
N HIS A 63 17.95 10.45 -14.27
CA HIS A 63 19.07 11.38 -14.32
C HIS A 63 20.25 10.69 -13.64
N TYR A 64 20.93 9.82 -14.38
CA TYR A 64 22.34 9.57 -14.15
C TYR A 64 23.08 10.49 -15.12
N SER A 65 23.60 11.61 -14.59
CA SER A 65 24.70 12.34 -15.22
C SER A 65 26.01 11.71 -14.79
#